data_AF-A0A347AHZ4-F1
#
_entry.id   AF-A0A347AHZ4-F1
#
_cell.length_a   1.000
_cell.length_b   1.000
_cell.length_c   1.000
_cell.angle_alpha   90.00
_cell.angle_beta   90.00
_cell.angle_gamma   90.00
#
_symmetry.space_group_name_H-M   'P 1'
#
loop_
_entity.id
_entity.type
_entity.pdbx_description
1 polymer ?
#
loop_
_entity_poly.entity_id
_entity_poly.type
_entity_poly.pdbx_seq_one_letter_code
_entity_poly.pdbx_strand_id
1 'polypeptide(L)'
;MKSRSWIIAGIIVVFIVAAASAYLYQGLDKVDVTIDTNGTEITVKTTASIFNNAPPEMTTEIEQYVTNAVKDYHSTVESIQKDVQEIVKSYGYKEATVTINSQFGLNQLPMPAVVNGDSMVPTLKNGQQIVVLKTDNYKVGDIVVAVHPEYDLIVKRLSKIEGDRVYLTSDNKNVETTTIYHSTYYEVITKTPLNTWLPKDSVIGVVKVY
;
A
#
# COMPACT_ATOMS: atom_id res chain seq x y z
N MET A 1 -23.43 53.58 40.85
CA MET A 1 -22.20 52.76 40.63
C MET A 1 -22.48 51.28 40.30
N LYS A 2 -23.69 50.87 39.87
CA LYS A 2 -24.02 49.44 39.59
C LYS A 2 -23.86 49.00 38.11
N SER A 3 -23.76 49.93 37.15
CA SER A 3 -23.67 49.60 35.72
C SER A 3 -22.27 49.21 35.25
N ARG A 4 -21.21 49.69 35.92
CA ARG A 4 -19.81 49.39 35.56
C ARG A 4 -19.44 47.92 35.83
N SER A 5 -20.03 47.28 36.84
CA SER A 5 -19.75 45.88 37.18
C SER A 5 -20.33 44.88 36.18
N TRP A 6 -21.49 45.18 35.56
CA TRP A 6 -22.10 44.33 34.54
C TRP A 6 -21.35 44.37 33.21
N ILE A 7 -20.78 45.52 32.85
CA ILE A 7 -19.96 45.67 31.64
C ILE A 7 -18.66 44.85 31.77
N ILE A 8 -18.02 44.89 32.94
CA ILE A 8 -16.79 44.12 33.19
C ILE A 8 -17.07 42.61 33.18
N ALA A 9 -18.18 42.17 33.80
CA ALA A 9 -18.58 40.76 33.76
C ALA A 9 -18.90 40.27 32.33
N GLY A 10 -19.59 41.10 31.53
CA GLY A 10 -19.86 40.78 30.12
C GLY A 10 -18.59 40.65 29.27
N ILE A 11 -17.61 41.52 29.47
CA ILE A 11 -16.32 41.46 28.75
C ILE A 11 -15.53 40.21 29.13
N ILE A 12 -15.52 39.82 30.41
CA ILE A 12 -14.82 38.61 30.88
C ILE A 12 -15.45 37.36 30.27
N VAL A 13 -16.78 37.27 30.21
CA VAL A 13 -17.47 36.12 29.59
C VAL A 13 -17.17 36.04 28.09
N VAL A 14 -17.17 37.17 27.37
CA VAL A 14 -16.80 37.19 25.95
C VAL A 14 -15.34 36.77 25.75
N PHE A 15 -14.41 37.21 26.61
CA PHE A 15 -13.02 36.78 26.56
C PHE A 15 -12.85 35.29 26.86
N ILE A 16 -13.62 34.73 27.80
CA ILE A 16 -13.59 33.29 28.11
C ILE A 16 -14.16 32.48 26.93
N VAL A 17 -15.24 32.93 26.31
CA VAL A 17 -15.82 32.26 25.13
C VAL A 17 -14.87 32.36 23.92
N ALA A 18 -14.23 33.52 23.71
CA ALA A 18 -13.25 33.72 22.65
C ALA A 18 -11.94 32.95 22.88
N ALA A 19 -11.49 32.87 24.14
CA ALA A 19 -10.33 32.07 24.51
C ALA A 19 -10.63 30.58 24.40
N ALA A 20 -11.84 30.13 24.79
CA ALA A 20 -12.28 28.76 24.64
C ALA A 20 -12.44 28.37 23.16
N SER A 21 -13.00 29.25 22.32
CA SER A 21 -13.06 29.00 20.87
C SER A 21 -11.67 29.00 20.25
N ALA A 22 -10.77 29.92 20.62
CA ALA A 22 -9.38 29.92 20.17
C ALA A 22 -8.61 28.67 20.63
N TYR A 23 -8.85 28.17 21.84
CA TYR A 23 -8.27 26.92 22.34
C TYR A 23 -8.83 25.70 21.59
N LEU A 24 -10.12 25.71 21.28
CA LEU A 24 -10.74 24.69 20.41
C LEU A 24 -10.14 24.73 19.00
N TYR A 25 -9.82 25.91 18.46
CA TYR A 25 -9.12 26.06 17.18
C TYR A 25 -7.64 25.59 17.23
N GLN A 26 -6.95 25.72 18.37
CA GLN A 26 -5.55 25.29 18.50
C GLN A 26 -5.40 23.75 18.62
N GLY A 27 -6.46 23.03 18.99
CA GLY A 27 -6.47 21.55 19.03
C GLY A 27 -6.79 20.86 17.70
N LEU A 28 -7.09 21.62 16.64
CA LEU A 28 -7.52 21.10 15.33
C LEU A 28 -6.38 20.99 14.30
N ASP A 29 -5.12 21.18 14.71
CA ASP A 29 -4.03 21.31 13.74
C ASP A 29 -3.40 19.98 13.33
N LYS A 30 -3.50 18.92 14.15
CA LYS A 30 -2.83 17.64 13.89
C LYS A 30 -3.75 16.45 14.09
N VAL A 31 -3.61 15.44 13.25
CA VAL A 31 -4.27 14.14 13.39
C VAL A 31 -3.24 13.02 13.31
N ASP A 32 -3.29 12.08 14.24
CA ASP A 32 -2.57 10.83 14.10
C ASP A 32 -3.47 9.82 13.39
N VAL A 33 -2.99 9.26 12.28
CA VAL A 33 -3.66 8.23 11.50
C VAL A 33 -2.84 6.96 11.59
N THR A 34 -3.40 5.92 12.20
CA THR A 34 -2.81 4.58 12.25
C THR A 34 -3.58 3.66 11.31
N ILE A 35 -2.86 3.08 10.35
CA ILE A 35 -3.37 2.09 9.40
C ILE A 35 -2.81 0.74 9.82
N ASP A 36 -3.64 -0.11 10.39
CA ASP A 36 -3.29 -1.51 10.69
C ASP A 36 -3.69 -2.37 9.48
N THR A 37 -2.75 -3.13 8.89
CA THR A 37 -3.06 -4.00 7.75
C THR A 37 -2.18 -5.24 7.65
N ASN A 38 -2.75 -6.35 7.18
CA ASN A 38 -2.00 -7.53 6.74
C ASN A 38 -1.98 -7.70 5.20
N GLY A 39 -2.50 -6.71 4.47
CA GLY A 39 -2.70 -6.72 3.02
C GLY A 39 -4.16 -7.06 2.64
N THR A 40 -4.81 -7.98 3.34
CA THR A 40 -6.20 -8.38 3.07
C THR A 40 -7.22 -7.71 3.97
N GLU A 41 -6.83 -7.46 5.22
CA GLU A 41 -7.61 -6.77 6.24
C GLU A 41 -6.96 -5.43 6.51
N ILE A 42 -7.80 -4.39 6.65
CA ILE A 42 -7.37 -3.02 6.89
C ILE A 42 -8.24 -2.45 8.00
N THR A 43 -7.63 -1.73 8.91
CA THR A 43 -8.33 -0.97 9.94
C THR A 43 -7.65 0.38 10.08
N VAL A 44 -8.44 1.45 10.08
CA VAL A 44 -7.95 2.82 10.22
C VAL A 44 -8.41 3.39 11.56
N LYS A 45 -7.47 3.99 12.29
CA LYS A 45 -7.74 4.73 13.53
C LYS A 45 -7.25 6.15 13.35
N THR A 46 -8.10 7.10 13.69
CA THR A 46 -7.79 8.54 13.61
C THR A 46 -7.94 9.17 14.99
N THR A 47 -6.97 10.00 15.37
CA THR A 47 -6.97 10.69 16.66
C THR A 47 -6.62 12.16 16.42
N ALA A 48 -7.58 13.06 16.62
CA ALA A 48 -7.42 14.49 16.39
C ALA A 48 -6.97 15.27 17.64
N SER A 49 -7.23 14.72 18.83
CA SER A 49 -6.80 15.27 20.11
C SER A 49 -6.84 14.17 21.17
N ILE A 50 -6.15 14.38 22.30
CA ILE A 50 -6.12 13.45 23.44
C ILE A 50 -7.50 13.09 24.01
N PHE A 51 -8.54 13.85 23.66
CA PHE A 51 -9.91 13.69 24.15
C PHE A 51 -10.96 13.48 23.05
N ASN A 52 -10.60 13.57 21.75
CA ASN A 52 -11.56 13.49 20.65
C ASN A 52 -11.00 12.71 19.44
N ASN A 53 -11.82 11.80 18.92
CA ASN A 53 -11.59 11.17 17.62
C ASN A 53 -11.84 12.18 16.50
N ALA A 54 -11.20 11.94 15.35
CA ALA A 54 -11.54 12.70 14.15
C ALA A 54 -12.94 12.31 13.64
N PRO A 55 -13.56 13.11 12.74
CA PRO A 55 -14.86 12.79 12.16
C PRO A 55 -14.92 11.36 11.59
N PRO A 56 -15.98 10.58 11.89
CA PRO A 56 -16.14 9.22 11.36
C PRO A 56 -16.13 9.17 9.83
N GLU A 57 -16.64 10.21 9.17
CA GLU A 57 -16.67 10.34 7.72
C GLU A 57 -15.25 10.37 7.14
N MET A 58 -14.34 11.13 7.75
CA MET A 58 -12.93 11.18 7.37
C MET A 58 -12.25 9.82 7.52
N THR A 59 -12.53 9.12 8.62
CA THR A 59 -11.95 7.79 8.88
C THR A 59 -12.40 6.78 7.82
N THR A 60 -13.68 6.82 7.46
CA THR A 60 -14.27 5.95 6.42
C THR A 60 -13.67 6.25 5.05
N GLU A 61 -13.48 7.52 4.70
CA GLU A 61 -12.85 7.93 3.45
C GLU A 61 -11.39 7.45 3.35
N ILE A 62 -10.62 7.60 4.44
CA ILE A 62 -9.24 7.08 4.52
C ILE A 62 -9.25 5.56 4.36
N GLU A 63 -10.13 4.84 5.05
CA GLU A 63 -10.22 3.37 4.95
C GLU A 63 -10.53 2.89 3.54
N GLN A 64 -11.46 3.56 2.84
CA GLN A 64 -11.80 3.26 1.46
C GLN A 64 -10.62 3.52 0.50
N TYR A 65 -9.94 4.66 0.65
CA TYR A 65 -8.74 4.99 -0.12
C TYR A 65 -7.65 3.94 0.09
N VAL A 66 -7.29 3.67 1.35
CA VAL A 66 -6.22 2.73 1.72
C VAL A 66 -6.53 1.32 1.22
N THR A 67 -7.80 0.90 1.24
CA THR A 67 -8.22 -0.41 0.71
C THR A 67 -7.87 -0.61 -0.76
N ASN A 68 -7.91 0.45 -1.55
CA ASN A 68 -7.50 0.41 -2.95
C ASN A 68 -5.99 0.56 -3.10
N ALA A 69 -5.38 1.52 -2.38
CA ALA A 69 -3.95 1.79 -2.46
C ALA A 69 -3.06 0.61 -2.00
N VAL A 70 -3.50 -0.16 -1.00
CA VAL A 70 -2.80 -1.38 -0.56
C VAL A 70 -2.69 -2.43 -1.67
N LYS A 71 -3.72 -2.53 -2.54
CA LYS A 71 -3.79 -3.49 -3.66
C LYS A 71 -3.12 -3.00 -4.93
N ASP A 72 -3.02 -1.68 -5.10
CA ASP A 72 -2.37 -1.06 -6.23
C ASP A 72 -0.85 -1.20 -6.14
N TYR A 73 -0.22 -1.84 -7.11
CA TYR A 73 1.23 -2.06 -7.10
C TYR A 73 2.05 -0.78 -7.32
N HIS A 74 1.45 0.31 -7.80
CA HIS A 74 2.12 1.60 -7.94
C HIS A 74 2.18 2.40 -6.63
N SER A 75 1.30 2.10 -5.69
CA SER A 75 1.25 2.81 -4.40
C SER A 75 2.44 2.44 -3.50
N THR A 76 3.06 3.45 -2.90
CA THR A 76 4.13 3.31 -1.91
C THR A 76 3.66 3.79 -0.53
N VAL A 77 4.50 3.60 0.49
CA VAL A 77 4.24 4.17 1.82
C VAL A 77 4.12 5.69 1.71
N GLU A 78 5.05 6.33 0.99
CA GLU A 78 5.10 7.78 0.83
C GLU A 78 3.89 8.31 0.07
N SER A 79 3.43 7.63 -0.99
CA SER A 79 2.24 8.06 -1.73
C SER A 79 0.99 7.96 -0.86
N ILE A 80 0.83 6.86 -0.10
CA ILE A 80 -0.29 6.69 0.84
C ILE A 80 -0.25 7.78 1.92
N GLN A 81 0.90 8.03 2.53
CA GLN A 81 1.04 9.06 3.57
C GLN A 81 0.67 10.44 3.02
N LYS A 82 1.11 10.75 1.79
CA LYS A 82 0.80 12.02 1.12
C LYS A 82 -0.69 12.16 0.83
N ASP A 83 -1.32 11.15 0.23
CA ASP A 83 -2.73 11.23 -0.15
C ASP A 83 -3.64 11.24 1.08
N VAL A 84 -3.31 10.47 2.13
CA VAL A 84 -4.01 10.54 3.42
C VAL A 84 -3.86 11.92 4.05
N GLN A 85 -2.68 12.54 3.95
CA GLN A 85 -2.48 13.92 4.40
C GLN A 85 -3.36 14.92 3.62
N GLU A 86 -3.61 14.69 2.33
CA GLU A 86 -4.53 15.50 1.52
C GLU A 86 -5.99 15.30 1.93
N ILE A 87 -6.40 14.06 2.21
CA ILE A 87 -7.73 13.76 2.77
C ILE A 87 -7.89 14.49 4.11
N VAL A 88 -6.96 14.33 5.05
CA VAL A 88 -7.04 15.00 6.36
C VAL A 88 -7.14 16.53 6.24
N LYS A 89 -6.46 17.13 5.25
CA LYS A 89 -6.55 18.58 4.96
C LYS A 89 -7.93 19.00 4.45
N SER A 90 -8.63 18.16 3.70
CA SER A 90 -9.98 18.48 3.22
C SER A 90 -10.99 18.61 4.37
N TYR A 91 -10.72 17.97 5.51
CA TYR A 91 -11.49 18.06 6.75
C TYR A 91 -11.04 19.18 7.71
N GLY A 92 -10.11 20.05 7.27
CA GLY A 92 -9.71 21.25 8.01
C GLY A 92 -8.50 21.09 8.94
N TYR A 93 -7.88 19.92 8.97
CA TYR A 93 -6.64 19.67 9.74
C TYR A 93 -5.40 20.10 8.95
N LYS A 94 -4.35 20.60 9.63
CA LYS A 94 -3.15 21.12 8.94
C LYS A 94 -2.13 20.03 8.64
N GLU A 95 -1.95 19.09 9.56
CA GLU A 95 -0.95 18.02 9.50
C GLU A 95 -1.54 16.68 9.92
N ALA A 96 -0.99 15.61 9.36
CA ALA A 96 -1.31 14.24 9.68
C ALA A 96 -0.03 13.44 9.92
N THR A 97 0.08 12.77 11.07
CA THR A 97 1.10 11.74 11.28
C THR A 97 0.52 10.40 10.82
N VAL A 98 0.94 9.92 9.65
CA VAL A 98 0.41 8.68 9.09
C VAL A 98 1.38 7.53 9.33
N THR A 99 0.95 6.54 10.11
CA THR A 99 1.73 5.32 10.41
C THR A 99 1.02 4.11 9.81
N ILE A 100 1.77 3.30 9.05
CA ILE A 100 1.29 2.01 8.55
C ILE A 100 1.91 0.93 9.43
N ASN A 101 1.09 0.12 10.08
CA ASN A 101 1.52 -0.99 10.89
C ASN A 101 1.08 -2.29 10.21
N SER A 102 2.04 -3.16 9.87
CA SER A 102 1.74 -4.45 9.27
C SER A 102 2.44 -5.60 9.97
N GLN A 103 2.10 -6.82 9.55
CA GLN A 103 2.76 -8.02 10.05
C GLN A 103 4.28 -8.06 9.77
N PHE A 104 4.77 -7.17 8.90
CA PHE A 104 6.19 -7.06 8.57
C PHE A 104 6.90 -5.90 9.29
N GLY A 105 6.16 -5.09 10.05
CA GLY A 105 6.68 -3.98 10.85
C GLY A 105 6.07 -2.62 10.52
N LEU A 106 6.64 -1.59 11.11
CA LEU A 106 6.22 -0.20 10.88
C LEU A 106 6.64 0.28 9.49
N ASN A 107 5.73 0.97 8.83
CA ASN A 107 5.86 1.50 7.48
C ASN A 107 6.33 0.43 6.48
N GLN A 108 5.76 -0.77 6.61
CA GLN A 108 5.95 -1.88 5.69
C GLN A 108 4.61 -2.17 5.03
N LEU A 109 4.55 -2.12 3.70
CA LEU A 109 3.30 -2.17 2.94
C LEU A 109 3.09 -3.57 2.32
N PRO A 110 2.25 -4.42 2.93
CA PRO A 110 1.85 -5.69 2.33
C PRO A 110 0.90 -5.45 1.16
N MET A 111 0.97 -6.30 0.14
CA MET A 111 0.08 -6.31 -1.03
C MET A 111 -0.41 -7.73 -1.29
N PRO A 112 -1.72 -8.00 -1.19
CA PRO A 112 -2.25 -9.31 -1.52
C PRO A 112 -2.24 -9.51 -3.05
N ALA A 113 -1.93 -10.72 -3.50
CA ALA A 113 -2.02 -11.10 -4.90
C ALA A 113 -2.45 -12.56 -5.05
N VAL A 114 -2.90 -12.93 -6.25
CA VAL A 114 -3.24 -14.31 -6.62
C VAL A 114 -2.33 -14.74 -7.75
N VAL A 115 -1.67 -15.87 -7.58
CA VAL A 115 -0.77 -16.44 -8.60
C VAL A 115 -1.60 -16.88 -9.81
N ASN A 116 -1.21 -16.41 -10.99
CA ASN A 116 -1.80 -16.83 -12.27
C ASN A 116 -0.76 -17.59 -13.10
N GLY A 117 -1.10 -18.81 -13.50
CA GLY A 117 -0.25 -19.69 -14.30
C GLY A 117 0.61 -20.66 -13.50
N ASP A 118 1.43 -21.42 -14.23
CA ASP A 118 2.19 -22.58 -13.75
C ASP A 118 3.70 -22.33 -13.69
N SER A 119 4.16 -21.14 -14.06
CA SER A 119 5.60 -20.82 -14.19
C SER A 119 6.40 -20.97 -12.90
N MET A 120 5.73 -20.97 -11.74
CA MET A 120 6.36 -21.08 -10.43
C MET A 120 6.13 -22.44 -9.75
N VAL A 121 5.51 -23.41 -10.43
CA VAL A 121 5.38 -24.78 -9.92
C VAL A 121 6.78 -25.42 -9.78
N PRO A 122 7.09 -26.16 -8.69
CA PRO A 122 6.18 -26.58 -7.61
C PRO A 122 6.03 -25.58 -6.47
N THR A 123 6.81 -24.49 -6.46
CA THR A 123 6.87 -23.54 -5.33
C THR A 123 5.58 -22.77 -5.14
N LEU A 124 5.00 -22.23 -6.22
CA LEU A 124 3.70 -21.57 -6.20
C LEU A 124 2.78 -22.22 -7.22
N LYS A 125 1.50 -22.36 -6.85
CA LYS A 125 0.45 -22.98 -7.67
C LYS A 125 -0.48 -21.91 -8.24
N ASN A 126 -1.02 -22.18 -9.42
CA ASN A 126 -2.08 -21.36 -9.99
C ASN A 126 -3.26 -21.22 -8.99
N GLY A 127 -3.75 -20.00 -8.81
CA GLY A 127 -4.83 -19.66 -7.86
C GLY A 127 -4.38 -19.50 -6.40
N GLN A 128 -3.10 -19.72 -6.08
CA GLN A 128 -2.59 -19.55 -4.71
C GLN A 128 -2.58 -18.06 -4.33
N GLN A 129 -3.14 -17.75 -3.15
CA GLN A 129 -3.05 -16.43 -2.55
C GLN A 129 -1.66 -16.24 -1.96
N ILE A 130 -1.07 -15.07 -2.21
CA ILE A 130 0.25 -14.69 -1.70
C ILE A 130 0.19 -13.27 -1.14
N VAL A 131 1.11 -12.95 -0.24
CA VAL A 131 1.33 -11.57 0.24
C VAL A 131 2.73 -11.12 -0.15
N VAL A 132 2.79 -10.03 -0.90
CA VAL A 132 4.02 -9.37 -1.33
C VAL A 132 4.31 -8.22 -0.37
N LEU A 133 5.50 -8.19 0.22
CA LEU A 133 5.99 -6.98 0.88
C LEU A 133 6.59 -6.06 -0.19
N LYS A 134 5.99 -4.88 -0.37
CA LYS A 134 6.55 -3.85 -1.26
C LYS A 134 7.84 -3.31 -0.66
N THR A 135 8.98 -3.59 -1.30
CA THR A 135 10.31 -3.22 -0.80
C THR A 135 11.35 -3.38 -1.89
N ASP A 136 12.39 -2.55 -1.83
CA ASP A 136 13.62 -2.67 -2.61
C ASP A 136 14.66 -3.60 -1.95
N ASN A 137 14.39 -4.06 -0.72
CA ASN A 137 15.26 -4.97 0.03
C ASN A 137 14.97 -6.43 -0.32
N TYR A 138 15.53 -6.87 -1.45
CA TYR A 138 15.48 -8.25 -1.94
C TYR A 138 16.88 -8.82 -2.19
N LYS A 139 17.00 -10.14 -2.16
CA LYS A 139 18.26 -10.86 -2.40
C LYS A 139 18.08 -12.06 -3.32
N VAL A 140 19.20 -12.54 -3.87
CA VAL A 140 19.22 -13.76 -4.70
C VAL A 140 18.59 -14.92 -3.93
N GLY A 141 17.68 -15.63 -4.58
CA GLY A 141 16.88 -16.71 -4.02
C GLY A 141 15.45 -16.30 -3.65
N ASP A 142 15.19 -15.00 -3.41
CA ASP A 142 13.86 -14.50 -3.10
C ASP A 142 12.89 -14.73 -4.28
N ILE A 143 11.61 -14.93 -3.95
CA ILE A 143 10.54 -14.88 -4.92
C ILE A 143 10.03 -13.44 -4.94
N VAL A 144 10.03 -12.83 -6.11
CA VAL A 144 9.68 -11.42 -6.29
C VAL A 144 8.51 -11.26 -7.24
N VAL A 145 7.76 -10.19 -7.05
CA VAL A 145 6.79 -9.69 -8.02
C VAL A 145 7.42 -8.49 -8.75
N ALA A 146 7.32 -8.48 -10.06
CA ALA A 146 7.90 -7.44 -10.91
C ALA A 146 6.97 -7.09 -12.08
N VAL A 147 7.10 -5.86 -12.57
CA VAL A 147 6.43 -5.39 -13.79
C VAL A 147 7.26 -5.83 -15.00
N HIS A 148 6.63 -6.57 -15.91
CA HIS A 148 7.19 -7.01 -17.17
C HIS A 148 6.53 -6.24 -18.32
N PRO A 149 7.29 -5.72 -19.30
CA PRO A 149 6.74 -4.89 -20.37
C PRO A 149 5.67 -5.58 -21.23
N GLU A 150 5.75 -6.91 -21.37
CA GLU A 150 4.81 -7.70 -22.18
C GLU A 150 3.72 -8.41 -21.37
N TYR A 151 3.97 -8.67 -20.08
CA TYR A 151 3.12 -9.56 -19.27
C TYR A 151 2.53 -8.86 -18.04
N ASP A 152 2.77 -7.55 -17.88
CA ASP A 152 2.44 -6.79 -16.67
C ASP A 152 3.04 -7.47 -15.42
N LEU A 153 2.27 -7.73 -14.37
CA LEU A 153 2.82 -8.35 -13.16
C LEU A 153 3.19 -9.81 -13.36
N ILE A 154 4.47 -10.13 -13.10
CA ILE A 154 4.98 -11.49 -13.04
C ILE A 154 5.53 -11.82 -11.66
N VAL A 155 5.33 -13.06 -11.21
CA VAL A 155 6.01 -13.63 -10.05
C VAL A 155 7.10 -14.59 -10.52
N LYS A 156 8.33 -14.41 -10.04
CA LYS A 156 9.52 -15.19 -10.44
C LYS A 156 10.53 -15.31 -9.31
N ARG A 157 11.47 -16.25 -9.43
CA ARG A 157 12.63 -16.34 -8.53
C ARG A 157 13.75 -15.42 -8.99
N LEU A 158 14.28 -14.62 -8.08
CA LEU A 158 15.45 -13.77 -8.29
C LEU A 158 16.71 -14.64 -8.32
N SER A 159 17.26 -14.89 -9.51
CA SER A 159 18.43 -15.75 -9.68
C SER A 159 19.76 -14.99 -9.67
N LYS A 160 19.74 -13.71 -10.08
CA LYS A 160 20.96 -12.89 -10.15
C LYS A 160 20.63 -11.41 -9.99
N ILE A 161 21.58 -10.66 -9.44
CA ILE A 161 21.59 -9.20 -9.41
C ILE A 161 22.90 -8.76 -10.06
N GLU A 162 22.83 -7.94 -11.11
CA GLU A 162 24.01 -7.38 -11.79
C GLU A 162 23.77 -5.92 -12.12
N GLY A 163 24.58 -5.02 -11.54
CA GLY A 163 24.41 -3.58 -11.70
C GLY A 163 22.98 -3.15 -11.35
N ASP A 164 22.30 -2.52 -12.31
CA ASP A 164 20.93 -2.01 -12.17
C ASP A 164 19.86 -2.96 -12.70
N ARG A 165 20.21 -4.25 -12.87
CA ARG A 165 19.29 -5.26 -13.39
C ARG A 165 19.23 -6.49 -12.51
N VAL A 166 18.12 -7.20 -12.63
CA VAL A 166 17.85 -8.47 -11.97
C VAL A 166 17.52 -9.53 -13.01
N TYR A 167 18.01 -10.75 -12.80
CA TYR A 167 17.66 -11.90 -13.62
C TYR A 167 16.61 -12.74 -12.90
N LEU A 168 15.45 -12.85 -13.51
CA LEU A 168 14.29 -13.57 -12.99
C LEU A 168 14.12 -14.88 -13.74
N THR A 169 13.87 -15.95 -12.99
CA THR A 169 13.69 -17.28 -13.56
C THR A 169 12.41 -17.94 -13.09
N SER A 170 11.79 -18.72 -13.96
CA SER A 170 10.68 -19.61 -13.62
C SER A 170 11.19 -20.79 -12.81
N ASP A 171 10.46 -21.21 -11.76
CA ASP A 171 10.78 -22.45 -11.03
C ASP A 171 10.34 -23.69 -11.80
N ASN A 172 9.26 -23.56 -12.57
CA ASN A 172 8.83 -24.60 -13.50
C ASN A 172 9.81 -24.65 -14.67
N LYS A 173 10.45 -25.81 -14.86
CA LYS A 173 11.44 -26.04 -15.93
C LYS A 173 10.88 -26.81 -17.12
N ASN A 174 9.58 -27.10 -17.11
CA ASN A 174 8.95 -27.88 -18.16
C ASN A 174 8.90 -27.09 -19.48
N VAL A 175 9.15 -27.79 -20.57
CA VAL A 175 8.94 -27.31 -21.93
C VAL A 175 7.79 -28.11 -22.50
N GLU A 176 6.74 -27.42 -22.92
CA GLU A 176 5.53 -28.03 -23.47
C GLU A 176 5.48 -27.81 -24.98
N THR A 177 5.26 -28.88 -25.74
CA THR A 177 5.17 -28.81 -27.19
C THR A 177 3.79 -29.27 -27.64
N THR A 178 3.05 -28.36 -28.29
CA THR A 178 1.72 -28.62 -28.84
C THR A 178 1.79 -28.60 -30.34
N THR A 179 1.34 -29.67 -30.99
CA THR A 179 1.20 -29.72 -32.45
C THR A 179 -0.24 -29.42 -32.83
N ILE A 180 -0.45 -28.36 -33.60
CA ILE A 180 -1.75 -28.00 -34.17
C ILE A 180 -1.78 -28.51 -35.60
N TYR A 181 -2.77 -29.36 -35.91
CA TYR A 181 -2.95 -29.91 -37.24
C TYR A 181 -3.93 -29.06 -38.04
N HIS A 182 -3.51 -28.59 -39.21
CA HIS A 182 -4.36 -27.98 -40.22
C HIS A 182 -4.63 -28.99 -41.35
N SER A 183 -5.50 -28.63 -42.30
CA SER A 183 -5.86 -29.52 -43.42
C SER A 183 -4.70 -29.83 -44.36
N THR A 184 -3.72 -28.93 -44.48
CA THR A 184 -2.60 -29.05 -45.44
C THR A 184 -1.21 -28.95 -44.81
N TYR A 185 -1.10 -28.63 -43.53
CA TYR A 185 0.15 -28.53 -42.78
C TYR A 185 -0.09 -28.71 -41.28
N TYR A 186 0.98 -28.72 -40.49
CA TYR A 186 0.90 -28.67 -39.03
C TYR A 186 1.82 -27.57 -38.50
N GLU A 187 1.45 -27.00 -37.34
CA GLU A 187 2.25 -26.03 -36.59
C GLU A 187 2.70 -26.67 -35.28
N VAL A 188 3.95 -26.42 -34.89
CA VAL A 188 4.49 -26.88 -33.60
C VAL A 188 4.76 -25.67 -32.74
N ILE A 189 3.98 -25.52 -31.67
CA ILE A 189 4.14 -24.46 -30.67
C ILE A 189 4.91 -25.02 -29.49
N THR A 190 6.03 -24.38 -29.14
CA THR A 190 6.84 -24.76 -27.97
C THR A 190 6.74 -23.65 -26.91
N LYS A 191 6.13 -23.96 -25.78
CA LYS A 191 6.09 -23.09 -24.59
C LYS A 191 7.31 -23.37 -23.73
N THR A 192 8.12 -22.34 -23.50
CA THR A 192 9.33 -22.44 -22.65
C THR A 192 9.17 -21.61 -21.39
N PRO A 193 9.89 -21.96 -20.30
CA PRO A 193 9.89 -21.15 -19.09
C PRO A 193 10.42 -19.74 -19.33
N LEU A 194 9.68 -18.72 -18.89
CA LEU A 194 10.11 -17.34 -18.97
C LEU A 194 11.28 -17.10 -18.00
N ASN A 195 12.45 -16.82 -18.56
CA ASN A 195 13.60 -16.28 -17.84
C ASN A 195 13.99 -14.96 -18.49
N THR A 196 14.17 -13.90 -17.70
CA THR A 196 14.29 -12.55 -18.26
C THR A 196 15.11 -11.63 -17.36
N TRP A 197 15.73 -10.63 -17.99
CA TRP A 197 16.42 -9.54 -17.30
C TRP A 197 15.54 -8.32 -17.22
N LEU A 198 15.22 -7.87 -16.01
CA LEU A 198 14.48 -6.64 -15.77
C LEU A 198 15.37 -5.60 -15.07
N PRO A 199 15.12 -4.31 -15.29
CA PRO A 199 15.60 -3.25 -14.39
C PRO A 199 15.22 -3.52 -12.92
N LYS A 200 16.06 -3.05 -11.98
CA LYS A 200 15.80 -3.20 -10.53
C LYS A 200 14.51 -2.51 -10.06
N ASP A 201 14.20 -1.36 -10.64
CA ASP A 201 13.00 -0.56 -10.36
C ASP A 201 11.70 -1.23 -10.84
N SER A 202 11.80 -2.25 -11.70
CA SER A 202 10.67 -3.06 -12.11
C SER A 202 10.21 -4.03 -11.01
N VAL A 203 11.04 -4.28 -9.99
CA VAL A 203 10.69 -5.15 -8.86
C VAL A 203 9.81 -4.38 -7.88
N ILE A 204 8.58 -4.87 -7.68
CA ILE A 204 7.61 -4.28 -6.74
C ILE A 204 7.93 -4.72 -5.31
N GLY A 205 8.31 -5.97 -5.12
CA GLY A 205 8.55 -6.49 -3.79
C GLY A 205 8.79 -7.99 -3.71
N VAL A 206 8.88 -8.48 -2.48
CA VAL A 206 9.22 -9.87 -2.14
C VAL A 206 7.99 -10.60 -1.64
N VAL A 207 7.74 -11.79 -2.15
CA VAL A 207 6.68 -12.68 -1.62
C VAL A 207 7.10 -13.17 -0.24
N LYS A 208 6.31 -12.85 0.80
CA LYS A 208 6.59 -13.20 2.20
C LYS A 208 5.67 -14.27 2.78
N VAL A 209 4.46 -14.40 2.24
CA VAL A 209 3.48 -15.41 2.63
C VAL A 209 3.01 -16.13 1.37
N TYR A 210 3.15 -17.45 1.37
CA TYR A 210 2.70 -18.35 0.31
C TYR A 210 2.52 -19.76 0.86
#